data_AF-G9ZBU3-F1
#
_entry.id   AF-G9ZBU3-F1
#
_cell.length_a   1.000
_cell.length_b   1.000
_cell.length_c   1.000
_cell.angle_alpha   90.00
_cell.angle_beta   90.00
_cell.angle_gamma   90.00
#
_symmetry.space_group_name_H-M   'P 1'
#
loop_
_entity.id
_entity.type
_entity.pdbx_description
1 polymer ?
#
loop_
_entity_poly.entity_id
_entity_poly.type
_entity_poly.pdbx_seq_one_letter_code
_entity_poly.pdbx_strand_id
1 'polypeptide(L)' 'MGISPIQLLIVLIIVIAIFGTKKLGGVGSDLGQAIKGFKNAMKEDEKPADKLEHQAEKTAADSRIIESEARRDEEKTH' A
#
# COMPACT_ATOMS: atom_id res chain seq x y z
N MET A 1 20.65 -6.91 29.03
CA MET A 1 20.09 -7.88 28.07
C MET A 1 19.09 -7.14 27.20
N GLY A 2 19.55 -6.54 26.10
CA GLY A 2 18.71 -5.74 25.22
C GLY A 2 17.90 -6.61 24.26
N ILE A 3 16.83 -6.06 23.69
CA ILE A 3 16.09 -6.69 22.61
C ILE A 3 17.05 -6.79 21.41
N SER A 4 17.50 -8.01 21.09
CA SER A 4 18.37 -8.23 19.94
C SER A 4 17.52 -8.16 18.65
N PRO A 5 17.99 -7.48 17.58
CA PRO A 5 17.28 -7.46 16.30
C PRO A 5 16.94 -8.86 15.76
N ILE A 6 17.78 -9.86 16.06
CA ILE A 6 17.55 -11.27 15.71
C ILE A 6 16.34 -11.85 16.46
N GLN A 7 16.11 -11.46 17.71
CA GLN A 7 14.94 -11.91 18.49
C GLN A 7 13.64 -11.45 17.83
N LEU A 8 13.60 -10.20 17.35
CA LEU A 8 12.44 -9.64 16.67
C LEU A 8 12.16 -10.36 15.34
N LEU A 9 13.21 -10.77 14.61
CA LEU A 9 13.04 -11.52 13.37
C LEU A 9 12.41 -12.90 13.60
N ILE A 10 12.85 -13.62 14.64
CA ILE A 10 12.28 -14.93 14.99
C ILE A 10 10.80 -14.78 15.38
N VAL A 11 10.46 -13.78 16.20
CA VAL A 11 9.07 -13.51 16.59
C VAL A 11 8.22 -13.16 15.37
N LEU A 12 8.75 -12.34 14.45
CA LEU A 12 8.06 -11.96 13.22
C LEU A 12 7.71 -13.18 12.35
N ILE A 13 8.63 -14.14 12.21
CA ILE A 13 8.38 -15.38 11.47
C ILE A 13 7.23 -16.18 12.10
N ILE A 14 7.22 -16.31 13.44
CA ILE A 14 6.16 -17.02 14.16
C ILE A 14 4.80 -16.34 13.95
N VAL A 15 4.75 -15.01 14.03
CA VAL A 15 3.52 -14.24 13.78
C VAL A 15 3.02 -14.47 12.34
N ILE A 16 3.91 -14.41 11.35
CA ILE A 16 3.54 -14.69 9.95
C ILE A 16 3.05 -16.13 9.77
N ALA A 17 3.64 -17.10 10.47
CA ALA A 17 3.21 -18.50 10.40
C ALA A 17 1.80 -18.71 10.98
N ILE A 18 1.44 -18.01 12.06
CA ILE A 18 0.12 -18.10 12.70
C ILE A 18 -0.96 -17.39 11.87
N PHE A 19 -0.68 -16.16 11.44
CA PHE A 19 -1.66 -15.32 10.75
C PHE A 19 -1.69 -15.52 9.23
N GLY A 20 -0.63 -16.10 8.66
CA GLY A 20 -0.40 -16.22 7.22
C GLY A 20 -0.04 -14.88 6.56
N THR A 21 0.69 -14.95 5.44
CA THR A 21 1.09 -13.76 4.67
C THR A 21 -0.09 -13.02 4.03
N LYS A 22 -1.20 -13.71 3.77
CA LYS A 22 -2.38 -13.12 3.10
C LYS A 22 -3.13 -12.11 3.98
N LYS A 23 -3.25 -12.37 5.29
CA LYS A 23 -3.86 -11.44 6.25
C LYS A 23 -2.90 -10.29 6.59
N LEU A 24 -1.62 -10.60 6.78
CA LEU A 24 -0.59 -9.61 7.06
C LEU A 24 -0.31 -8.68 5.88
N GLY A 25 -0.44 -9.15 4.64
CA GLY A 25 -0.23 -8.34 3.43
C GLY A 25 -1.28 -7.25 3.26
N GLY A 26 -2.57 -7.56 3.47
CA GLY A 26 -3.65 -6.56 3.39
C GLY A 26 -3.50 -5.49 4.47
N VAL A 27 -3.43 -5.90 5.74
CA VAL A 27 -3.30 -4.97 6.88
C VAL A 27 -1.96 -4.22 6.84
N GLY A 28 -0.87 -4.89 6.45
CA GLY A 28 0.44 -4.29 6.33
C GLY A 28 0.56 -3.27 5.20
N SER A 29 -0.19 -3.44 4.11
CA SER A 29 -0.25 -2.45 3.02
C SER A 29 -0.91 -1.17 3.49
N ASP A 30 -2.04 -1.26 4.18
CA ASP A 30 -2.79 -0.09 4.66
C ASP A 30 -2.02 0.66 5.75
N LEU A 31 -1.48 -0.07 6.74
CA LEU A 31 -0.61 0.50 7.77
C LEU A 31 0.68 1.06 7.18
N GLY A 32 1.25 0.39 6.17
CA GLY A 32 2.46 0.82 5.48
C GLY A 32 2.25 2.13 4.72
N GLN A 33 1.09 2.31 4.09
CA GLN A 33 0.72 3.56 3.42
C GLN A 33 0.55 4.72 4.41
N ALA A 34 -0.12 4.49 5.55
CA ALA A 34 -0.26 5.50 6.61
C ALA A 34 1.10 5.92 7.20
N ILE A 35 1.96 4.95 7.52
CA ILE A 35 3.31 5.22 8.04
C ILE A 35 4.19 5.91 6.98
N LYS A 36 4.01 5.60 5.70
CA LYS A 36 4.74 6.27 4.61
C LYS A 36 4.37 7.76 4.51
N GLY A 37 3.09 8.09 4.60
CA GLY A 37 2.62 9.48 4.66
C GLY A 37 3.18 10.23 5.87
N PHE A 38 3.13 9.59 7.04
CA PHE A 38 3.71 10.15 8.28
C PHE A 38 5.22 10.42 8.17
N LYS A 39 5.99 9.45 7.67
CA LYS A 39 7.44 9.62 7.43
C LYS A 39 7.73 10.71 6.41
N ASN A 40 6.89 10.85 5.38
CA ASN A 40 7.08 11.88 4.36
C ASN A 40 6.83 13.28 4.94
N ALA A 41 5.73 13.47 5.68
CA ALA A 41 5.43 14.73 6.36
C ALA A 41 6.55 15.11 7.35
N MET A 42 7.04 14.16 8.15
CA MET A 42 8.17 14.39 9.05
C MET A 42 9.47 14.77 8.34
N LYS A 43 9.65 14.36 7.08
CA LYS A 43 10.83 14.72 6.27
C LYS A 43 10.64 16.04 5.53
N GLU A 44 9.42 16.43 5.19
CA GLU A 44 9.08 17.73 4.58
C GLU A 44 9.27 18.88 5.57
N ASP A 45 9.06 18.66 6.87
CA ASP A 45 9.43 19.63 7.92
C ASP A 45 10.95 19.90 7.98
N GLU A 46 11.79 19.00 7.45
CA GLU A 46 13.27 19.13 7.48
C GLU A 46 13.89 19.61 6.14
N LYS A 47 13.14 19.62 5.01
CA LYS A 47 13.61 20.13 3.70
C LYS A 47 12.47 20.70 2.84
N PRO A 48 12.67 21.84 2.14
CA PRO A 48 11.62 22.48 1.37
C PRO A 48 11.20 21.63 0.16
N ALA A 49 9.94 21.20 0.20
CA ALA A 49 8.99 20.91 -0.88
C ALA A 49 9.55 20.61 -2.28
N ASP A 50 9.89 19.35 -2.54
CA ASP A 50 9.95 18.79 -3.90
C ASP A 50 9.80 17.26 -3.76
N LYS A 51 8.60 16.70 -4.08
CA LYS A 51 8.29 15.27 -4.36
C LYS A 51 6.88 14.81 -3.90
N LEU A 52 5.82 15.54 -4.27
CA LEU A 52 4.44 15.05 -4.11
C LEU A 52 3.82 14.47 -5.40
N GLU A 53 4.62 14.12 -6.42
CA GLU A 53 4.08 13.86 -7.77
C GLU A 53 4.16 12.40 -8.28
N HIS A 54 4.28 11.37 -7.43
CA HIS A 54 4.49 10.01 -7.97
C HIS A 54 3.74 8.85 -7.29
N GLN A 55 2.59 9.07 -6.66
CA GLN A 55 1.85 7.92 -6.10
C GLN A 55 0.32 7.97 -6.15
N ALA A 56 -0.27 9.00 -6.74
CA ALA A 56 -1.72 9.03 -7.00
C ALA A 56 -2.12 8.46 -8.37
N GLU A 57 -1.16 8.03 -9.21
CA GLU A 57 -1.46 7.60 -10.59
C GLU A 57 -1.95 6.14 -10.70
N LYS A 58 -1.61 5.25 -9.77
CA LYS A 58 -2.01 3.83 -9.88
C LYS A 58 -3.46 3.54 -9.49
N THR A 59 -4.10 4.37 -8.68
CA THR A 59 -5.53 4.17 -8.32
C THR A 59 -6.46 4.62 -9.45
N ALA A 60 -6.05 5.59 -10.28
CA ALA A 60 -6.83 6.07 -11.42
C ALA A 60 -6.78 5.15 -12.65
N ALA A 61 -5.85 4.18 -12.69
CA ALA A 61 -5.75 3.21 -13.79
C ALA A 61 -6.76 2.05 -13.63
N ASP A 62 -7.14 1.69 -12.40
CA ASP A 62 -8.05 0.58 -12.12
C ASP A 62 -9.52 0.97 -12.39
N SER A 63 -9.92 2.22 -12.07
CA SER A 63 -11.28 2.71 -12.38
C SER A 63 -11.57 2.87 -13.87
N ARG A 64 -10.56 3.08 -14.73
CA ARG A 64 -10.77 3.25 -16.19
C ARG A 64 -11.09 1.95 -16.92
N ILE A 65 -10.66 0.81 -16.37
CA ILE A 65 -10.93 -0.51 -16.97
C ILE A 65 -12.41 -0.89 -16.77
N ILE A 66 -12.98 -0.56 -15.61
CA ILE A 66 -14.36 -0.90 -15.25
C ILE A 66 -15.38 -0.11 -16.09
N GLU A 67 -15.12 1.16 -16.41
CA GLU A 67 -16.01 1.96 -17.28
C GLU A 67 -15.97 1.53 -18.76
N SER A 68 -14.88 0.89 -19.18
CA SER A 68 -14.68 0.46 -20.57
C SER A 68 -15.46 -0.81 -20.92
N GLU A 69 -15.74 -1.69 -19.95
CA GLU A 69 -16.54 -2.91 -20.17
C GLU A 69 -18.04 -2.62 -20.23
N ALA A 70 -18.56 -1.69 -19.43
CA ALA A 70 -20.00 -1.37 -19.40
C ALA A 70 -20.53 -0.71 -20.69
N ARG A 71 -19.65 -0.08 -21.49
CA ARG A 71 -20.04 0.57 -22.77
C ARG A 71 -20.04 -0.36 -23.98
N ARG A 72 -19.56 -1.60 -23.86
CA ARG A 72 -19.43 -2.52 -25.02
C ARG A 72 -20.66 -3.38 -25.30
N ASP A 73 -21.61 -3.47 -24.37
CA ASP A 73 -22.82 -4.29 -24.53
C ASP A 73 -24.01 -3.55 -25.17
N GLU A 74 -24.01 -2.20 -25.20
CA GLU A 74 -25.13 -1.43 -25.80
C GLU A 74 -25.02 -1.22 -27.32
N GLU A 75 -23.86 -1.44 -27.94
CA GLU A 75 -23.64 -1.19 -29.40
C GLU A 75 -23.87 -2.43 -30.29
N LYS A 76 -24.47 -3.51 -29.78
CA LYS A 76 -24.76 -4.72 -30.56
C LYS A 76 -26.24 -5.12 -30.63
N THR A 77 -27.14 -4.27 -30.17
CA THR A 77 -28.58 -4.49 -30.35
C THR A 77 -29.23 -3.20 -30.84
N HIS A 78 -28.82 -2.73 -32.02
CA HIS A 78 -29.68 -1.99 -32.94
C HIS A 78 -29.12 -2.04 -34.36
#